data_AF-A0A1V6NHM3-F1
#
_entry.id   AF-A0A1V6NHM3-F1
#
_cell.length_a   1.000
_cell.length_b   1.000
_cell.length_c   1.000
_cell.angle_alpha   90.00
_cell.angle_beta   90.00
_cell.angle_gamma   90.00
#
_symmetry.space_group_name_H-M   'P 1'
#
loop_
_entity.id
_entity.type
_entity.pdbx_description
1 polymer ?
#
loop_
_entity_poly.entity_id
_entity_poly.type
_entity_poly.pdbx_seq_one_letter_code
_entity_poly.pdbx_strand_id
1 'polypeptide(L)'
;MFWYLPIRIVRIWIKIVHYGFDRICRISAGFFWSVEGTVATGYPEQHKRGRYIATWFTFRNFGNIIGGAVSLAINYRVNQRGQVGYQTYLAFIAIQCLGLVIGPHLSNPEKVQRDDETRIEAPRGIHWSEELREMWRLARSRSILLLVPLFWYFGWIQAYPGTYLATYFTVRARALGSFMSAVVGTLATWLGGSLVDPPWLKNRKHRAIVTFIVIALMNSATWIWAVIIQNEYRYPNPVLDWGNQRSFGRGFGLYLFERISLGSVENYIYWCIGNLSDSPGDQIRYSSLLRGVETAAVAVGFGVQAVPTALIATASINFGL
;
A
#
# COMPACT_ATOMS: atom_id res chain seq x y z
N MET A 1 9.00 -28.33 -44.99
CA MET A 1 9.95 -28.38 -43.85
C MET A 1 9.92 -27.04 -43.09
N PHE A 2 8.80 -26.64 -42.46
CA PHE A 2 8.66 -25.33 -41.78
C PHE A 2 7.64 -25.33 -40.63
N TRP A 3 7.55 -26.40 -39.84
CA TRP A 3 6.58 -26.50 -38.73
C TRP A 3 7.17 -26.95 -37.39
N TYR A 4 8.45 -26.67 -37.14
CA TYR A 4 9.07 -26.85 -35.83
C TYR A 4 9.90 -25.62 -35.46
N LEU A 5 9.23 -24.46 -35.28
CA LEU A 5 9.82 -23.45 -34.40
C LEU A 5 9.82 -24.06 -32.99
N PRO A 6 10.98 -24.21 -32.32
CA PRO A 6 11.05 -24.94 -31.07
C PRO A 6 10.15 -24.24 -30.05
N ILE A 7 9.25 -24.98 -29.42
CA ILE A 7 8.43 -24.54 -28.28
C ILE A 7 9.25 -23.79 -27.21
N ARG A 8 10.57 -24.06 -27.14
CA ARG A 8 11.56 -23.30 -26.37
C ARG A 8 11.69 -21.83 -26.77
N ILE A 9 11.76 -21.50 -28.05
CA ILE A 9 11.88 -20.11 -28.54
C ILE A 9 10.60 -19.34 -28.26
N VAL A 10 9.42 -19.92 -28.48
CA VAL A 10 8.14 -19.28 -28.14
C VAL A 10 8.01 -19.08 -26.62
N ARG A 11 8.43 -20.05 -25.80
CA ARG A 11 8.49 -19.88 -24.33
C ARG A 11 9.49 -18.81 -23.89
N ILE A 12 10.62 -18.67 -24.57
CA ILE A 12 11.62 -17.62 -24.31
C ILE A 12 11.07 -16.26 -24.73
N TRP A 13 10.41 -16.17 -25.89
CA TRP A 13 9.78 -14.95 -26.37
C TRP A 13 8.64 -14.49 -25.45
N ILE A 14 7.76 -15.40 -25.03
CA ILE A 14 6.71 -15.12 -24.05
C ILE A 14 7.34 -14.66 -22.73
N LYS A 15 8.41 -15.30 -22.26
CA LYS A 15 9.13 -14.86 -21.07
C LYS A 15 9.72 -13.46 -21.26
N ILE A 16 10.39 -13.16 -22.36
CA ILE A 16 11.00 -11.85 -22.63
C ILE A 16 9.93 -10.76 -22.74
N VAL A 17 8.83 -11.01 -23.45
CA VAL A 17 7.70 -10.09 -23.56
C VAL A 17 7.05 -9.88 -22.19
N HIS A 18 6.86 -10.96 -21.41
CA HIS A 18 6.31 -10.87 -20.07
C HIS A 18 7.25 -10.09 -19.11
N TYR A 19 8.56 -10.33 -19.18
CA TYR A 19 9.57 -9.58 -18.43
C TYR A 19 9.63 -8.11 -18.86
N GLY A 20 9.50 -7.81 -20.15
CA GLY A 20 9.45 -6.45 -20.67
C GLY A 20 8.21 -5.71 -20.21
N PHE A 21 7.05 -6.36 -20.28
CA PHE A 21 5.76 -5.79 -19.87
C PHE A 21 5.69 -5.56 -18.36
N ASP A 22 6.22 -6.49 -17.55
CA ASP A 22 6.32 -6.32 -16.09
C ASP A 22 7.20 -5.12 -15.72
N ARG A 23 8.35 -4.94 -16.40
CA ARG A 23 9.23 -3.79 -16.17
C ARG A 23 8.57 -2.47 -16.55
N ILE A 24 7.87 -2.41 -17.68
CA ILE A 24 7.15 -1.22 -18.12
C ILE A 24 6.06 -0.87 -17.11
N CYS A 25 5.29 -1.88 -16.65
CA CYS A 25 4.24 -1.69 -15.65
C CYS A 25 4.79 -1.14 -14.32
N ARG A 26 5.94 -1.65 -13.85
CA ARG A 26 6.60 -1.16 -12.63
C ARG A 26 7.08 0.29 -12.76
N ILE A 27 7.68 0.65 -13.88
CA ILE A 27 8.14 2.02 -14.13
C ILE A 27 6.94 2.96 -14.25
N SER A 28 5.91 2.58 -15.01
CA SER A 28 4.69 3.39 -15.16
C SER A 28 3.96 3.57 -13.85
N ALA A 29 3.93 2.55 -12.98
CA ALA A 29 3.34 2.66 -11.65
C ALA A 29 4.07 3.70 -10.79
N GLY A 30 5.41 3.74 -10.84
CA GLY A 30 6.20 4.75 -10.13
C GLY A 30 5.87 6.18 -10.57
N PHE A 31 5.75 6.42 -11.88
CA PHE A 31 5.31 7.71 -12.40
C PHE A 31 3.85 8.03 -12.04
N PHE A 32 2.96 7.04 -12.13
CA PHE A 32 1.54 7.21 -11.81
C PHE A 32 1.35 7.70 -10.38
N TRP A 33 1.92 7.01 -9.38
CA TRP A 33 1.77 7.40 -7.98
C TRP A 33 2.40 8.77 -7.67
N SER A 34 3.50 9.12 -8.34
CA SER A 34 4.14 10.43 -8.19
C SER A 34 3.28 11.57 -8.73
N VAL A 35 2.74 11.40 -9.94
CA VAL A 35 1.86 12.41 -10.58
C VAL A 35 0.53 12.51 -9.83
N GLU A 36 -0.08 11.38 -9.48
CA GLU A 36 -1.35 11.34 -8.72
C GLU A 36 -1.24 12.11 -7.41
N GLY A 37 -0.21 11.83 -6.59
CA GLY A 37 0.01 12.52 -5.33
C GLY A 37 0.19 14.03 -5.52
N THR A 38 0.95 14.43 -6.54
CA THR A 38 1.19 15.85 -6.86
C THR A 38 -0.12 16.55 -7.26
N VAL A 39 -0.94 15.92 -8.10
CA VAL A 39 -2.25 16.46 -8.50
C VAL A 39 -3.17 16.58 -7.28
N ALA A 40 -3.27 15.54 -6.46
CA ALA A 40 -4.13 15.51 -5.27
C ALA A 40 -3.78 16.61 -4.25
N THR A 41 -2.49 16.93 -4.08
CA THR A 41 -2.04 17.95 -3.11
C THR A 41 -1.87 19.35 -3.70
N GLY A 42 -1.56 19.47 -5.00
CA GLY A 42 -1.20 20.73 -5.64
C GLY A 42 -2.36 21.48 -6.31
N TYR A 43 -3.40 20.76 -6.75
CA TYR A 43 -4.54 21.36 -7.44
C TYR A 43 -5.46 22.16 -6.51
N PRO A 44 -5.76 21.72 -5.26
CA PRO A 44 -6.71 22.43 -4.40
C PRO A 44 -6.20 23.78 -3.92
N GLU A 45 -7.13 24.74 -3.73
CA GLU A 45 -6.89 26.00 -3.05
C GLU A 45 -6.45 25.77 -1.60
N GLN A 46 -5.61 26.65 -1.04
CA GLN A 46 -5.01 26.45 0.29
C GLN A 46 -6.04 26.14 1.38
N HIS A 47 -7.19 26.81 1.37
CA HIS A 47 -8.26 26.64 2.35
C HIS A 47 -9.14 25.40 2.11
N LYS A 48 -9.06 24.75 0.93
CA LYS A 48 -9.80 23.51 0.59
C LYS A 48 -8.94 22.25 0.55
N ARG A 49 -7.61 22.37 0.71
CA ARG A 49 -6.64 21.25 0.63
C ARG A 49 -7.06 20.02 1.41
N GLY A 50 -7.43 20.19 2.69
CA GLY A 50 -7.84 19.06 3.53
C GLY A 50 -9.06 18.31 2.97
N ARG A 51 -10.05 19.04 2.43
CA ARG A 51 -11.26 18.43 1.84
C ARG A 51 -10.93 17.64 0.58
N TYR A 52 -10.10 18.18 -0.30
CA TYR A 52 -9.71 17.48 -1.54
C TYR A 52 -8.82 16.26 -1.27
N ILE A 53 -7.90 16.35 -0.31
CA ILE A 53 -7.12 15.20 0.15
C ILE A 53 -8.04 14.12 0.71
N ALA A 54 -9.03 14.47 1.54
CA ALA A 54 -10.01 13.52 2.06
C ALA A 54 -10.86 12.87 0.94
N THR A 55 -11.28 13.65 -0.06
CA THR A 55 -11.98 13.14 -1.25
C THR A 55 -11.11 12.15 -2.02
N TRP A 56 -9.84 12.48 -2.26
CA TRP A 56 -8.88 11.60 -2.92
C TRP A 56 -8.70 10.27 -2.17
N PHE A 57 -8.46 10.31 -0.86
CA PHE A 57 -8.41 9.10 -0.03
C PHE A 57 -9.70 8.29 -0.08
N THR A 58 -10.86 8.96 -0.12
CA THR A 58 -12.17 8.29 -0.22
C THR A 58 -12.30 7.52 -1.52
N PHE A 59 -11.95 8.12 -2.67
CA PHE A 59 -11.97 7.42 -3.97
C PHE A 59 -10.97 6.26 -4.01
N ARG A 60 -9.75 6.46 -3.49
CA ARG A 60 -8.73 5.40 -3.40
C ARG A 60 -9.23 4.21 -2.58
N ASN A 61 -9.80 4.47 -1.42
CA ASN A 61 -10.35 3.45 -0.53
C ASN A 61 -11.56 2.74 -1.14
N PHE A 62 -12.44 3.49 -1.81
CA PHE A 62 -13.59 2.90 -2.51
C PHE A 62 -13.16 1.97 -3.65
N GLY A 63 -12.12 2.35 -4.40
CA GLY A 63 -11.52 1.48 -5.41
C GLY A 63 -11.03 0.15 -4.83
N ASN A 64 -10.36 0.18 -3.68
CA ASN A 64 -9.94 -1.04 -2.97
C ASN A 64 -11.13 -1.91 -2.55
N ILE A 65 -12.20 -1.30 -2.03
CA ILE A 65 -13.42 -2.01 -1.61
C ILE A 65 -14.11 -2.66 -2.81
N ILE A 66 -14.29 -1.93 -3.91
CA ILE A 66 -14.85 -2.48 -5.15
C ILE A 66 -14.00 -3.64 -5.66
N GLY A 67 -12.67 -3.46 -5.73
CA GLY A 67 -11.79 -4.50 -6.23
C GLY A 67 -11.83 -5.77 -5.37
N GLY A 68 -11.85 -5.60 -4.05
CA GLY A 68 -12.06 -6.70 -3.10
C GLY A 68 -13.42 -7.39 -3.30
N ALA A 69 -14.49 -6.62 -3.48
CA ALA A 69 -15.85 -7.14 -3.69
C ALA A 69 -15.96 -7.93 -5.00
N VAL A 70 -15.40 -7.43 -6.10
CA VAL A 70 -15.34 -8.14 -7.39
C VAL A 70 -14.57 -9.45 -7.25
N SER A 71 -13.40 -9.42 -6.60
CA SER A 71 -12.61 -10.62 -6.33
C SER A 71 -13.39 -11.66 -5.53
N LEU A 72 -14.10 -11.23 -4.48
CA LEU A 72 -14.95 -12.09 -3.67
C LEU A 72 -16.12 -12.66 -4.48
N ALA A 73 -16.82 -11.84 -5.25
CA ALA A 73 -17.97 -12.24 -6.05
C ALA A 73 -17.61 -13.31 -7.10
N ILE A 74 -16.41 -13.23 -7.68
CA ILE A 74 -15.94 -14.22 -8.67
C ILE A 74 -15.48 -15.51 -7.98
N ASN A 75 -14.85 -15.42 -6.80
CA ASN A 75 -14.16 -16.56 -6.18
C ASN A 75 -14.93 -17.23 -5.03
N TYR A 76 -16.15 -16.78 -4.68
CA TYR A 76 -16.83 -17.24 -3.46
C TYR A 76 -17.09 -18.76 -3.40
N ARG A 77 -17.15 -19.44 -4.55
CA ARG A 77 -17.39 -20.89 -4.62
C ARG A 77 -16.11 -21.73 -4.49
N VAL A 78 -14.93 -21.14 -4.60
CA VAL A 78 -13.65 -21.88 -4.69
C VAL A 78 -13.11 -22.19 -3.29
N ASN A 79 -13.52 -23.32 -2.72
CA ASN A 79 -13.24 -23.76 -1.35
C ASN A 79 -11.92 -24.55 -1.18
N GLN A 80 -11.01 -24.49 -2.15
CA GLN A 80 -9.73 -25.19 -2.14
C GLN A 80 -8.56 -24.20 -2.21
N ARG A 81 -7.34 -24.66 -1.90
CA ARG A 81 -6.11 -23.89 -2.16
C ARG A 81 -5.83 -23.84 -3.66
N GLY A 82 -5.10 -22.82 -4.11
CA GLY A 82 -4.73 -22.67 -5.52
C GLY A 82 -4.55 -21.21 -5.94
N GLN A 83 -4.51 -20.98 -7.24
CA GLN A 83 -4.44 -19.63 -7.79
C GLN A 83 -5.84 -19.03 -7.92
N VAL A 84 -5.91 -17.70 -7.90
CA VAL A 84 -7.15 -16.98 -8.22
C VAL A 84 -7.51 -17.26 -9.68
N GLY A 85 -8.80 -17.46 -9.97
CA GLY A 85 -9.25 -17.81 -11.32
C GLY A 85 -8.93 -16.73 -12.35
N TYR A 86 -8.66 -17.13 -13.61
CA TYR A 86 -8.36 -16.21 -14.72
C TYR A 86 -9.43 -15.12 -14.92
N GLN A 87 -10.70 -15.45 -14.61
CA GLN A 87 -11.83 -14.51 -14.67
C GLN A 87 -11.63 -13.25 -13.81
N THR A 88 -10.96 -13.38 -12.66
CA THR A 88 -10.66 -12.22 -11.80
C THR A 88 -9.69 -11.26 -12.48
N TYR A 89 -8.66 -11.79 -13.14
CA TYR A 89 -7.70 -10.97 -13.89
C TYR A 89 -8.38 -10.27 -15.08
N LEU A 90 -9.24 -10.97 -15.82
CA LEU A 90 -10.01 -10.37 -16.92
C LEU A 90 -10.92 -9.23 -16.45
N ALA A 91 -11.62 -9.40 -15.32
CA ALA A 91 -12.47 -8.36 -14.76
C ALA A 91 -11.66 -7.10 -14.42
N PHE A 92 -10.49 -7.25 -13.79
CA PHE A 92 -9.62 -6.12 -13.49
C PHE A 92 -9.02 -5.46 -14.73
N ILE A 93 -8.66 -6.24 -15.75
CA ILE A 93 -8.17 -5.68 -17.03
C ILE A 93 -9.28 -4.86 -17.70
N ALA A 94 -10.52 -5.38 -17.73
CA ALA A 94 -11.65 -4.66 -18.30
C ALA A 94 -11.90 -3.31 -17.59
N ILE A 95 -11.85 -3.27 -16.26
CA ILE A 95 -11.95 -2.03 -15.48
C ILE A 95 -10.80 -1.07 -15.79
N GLN A 96 -9.57 -1.56 -15.88
CA GLN A 96 -8.40 -0.73 -16.21
C GLN A 96 -8.48 -0.14 -17.62
N CYS A 97 -9.01 -0.87 -18.59
CA CYS A 97 -9.23 -0.36 -19.95
C CYS A 97 -10.20 0.83 -20.01
N LEU A 98 -11.17 0.92 -19.09
CA LEU A 98 -12.03 2.11 -18.98
C LEU A 98 -11.20 3.36 -18.64
N GLY A 99 -10.14 3.21 -17.85
CA GLY A 99 -9.20 4.30 -17.55
C GLY A 99 -8.51 4.87 -18.79
N LEU A 100 -8.23 4.03 -19.81
CA LEU A 100 -7.65 4.48 -21.08
C LEU A 100 -8.62 5.33 -21.90
N VAL A 101 -9.93 5.07 -21.77
CA VAL A 101 -10.97 5.86 -22.45
C VAL A 101 -11.19 7.19 -21.74
N ILE A 102 -11.15 7.20 -20.40
CA ILE A 102 -11.39 8.39 -19.59
C ILE A 102 -10.16 9.32 -19.56
N GLY A 103 -8.95 8.77 -19.53
CA GLY A 103 -7.69 9.52 -19.40
C GLY A 103 -7.53 10.71 -20.36
N PRO A 104 -7.76 10.55 -21.68
CA PRO A 104 -7.67 11.65 -22.65
C PRO A 104 -8.66 12.80 -22.42
N HIS A 105 -9.74 12.56 -21.66
CA HIS A 105 -10.75 13.55 -21.34
C HIS A 105 -10.41 14.37 -20.08
N LEU A 106 -9.31 14.03 -19.38
CA LEU A 106 -8.82 14.81 -18.26
C LEU A 106 -8.20 16.12 -18.74
N SER A 107 -8.56 17.23 -18.08
CA SER A 107 -8.00 18.54 -18.41
C SER A 107 -6.51 18.60 -18.07
N ASN A 108 -5.71 19.13 -19.01
CA ASN A 108 -4.31 19.44 -18.75
C ASN A 108 -4.22 20.48 -17.61
N PRO A 109 -3.27 20.35 -16.64
CA PRO A 109 -3.11 21.29 -15.52
C PRO A 109 -3.22 22.78 -15.87
N GLU A 110 -2.71 23.20 -17.04
CA GLU A 110 -2.76 24.61 -17.49
C GLU A 110 -4.16 25.14 -17.76
N LYS A 111 -5.09 24.23 -18.06
CA LYS A 111 -6.50 24.51 -18.36
C LYS A 111 -7.38 24.38 -17.11
N VAL A 112 -6.81 23.95 -15.99
CA VAL A 112 -7.55 23.83 -14.72
C VAL A 112 -7.58 25.20 -14.07
N GLN A 113 -8.79 25.72 -13.88
CA GLN A 113 -9.06 26.95 -13.13
C GLN A 113 -9.69 26.57 -11.79
N ARG A 114 -9.17 27.15 -10.71
CA ARG A 114 -9.74 26.98 -9.36
C ARG A 114 -10.97 27.86 -9.19
N ASP A 115 -11.77 27.60 -8.15
CA ASP A 115 -12.98 28.39 -7.89
C ASP A 115 -12.66 29.83 -7.50
N ASP A 116 -11.45 30.09 -6.99
CA ASP A 116 -10.93 31.43 -6.69
C ASP A 116 -10.32 32.15 -7.91
N GLU A 117 -10.59 31.63 -9.11
CA GLU A 117 -10.06 32.08 -10.40
C GLU A 117 -8.53 31.98 -10.55
N THR A 118 -7.81 31.51 -9.52
CA THR A 118 -6.36 31.30 -9.60
C THR A 118 -6.03 30.10 -10.48
N ARG A 119 -4.88 30.18 -11.15
CA ARG A 119 -4.35 29.08 -11.95
C ARG A 119 -3.42 28.22 -11.11
N ILE A 120 -3.29 26.96 -11.50
CA ILE A 120 -2.30 26.07 -10.89
C ILE A 120 -0.91 26.53 -11.33
N GLU A 121 -0.14 27.03 -10.37
CA GLU A 121 1.29 27.28 -10.58
C GLU A 121 2.01 25.93 -10.68
N ALA A 122 2.35 25.54 -11.91
CA ALA A 122 3.23 24.41 -12.19
C ALA A 122 4.57 25.00 -12.67
N PRO A 123 5.55 25.22 -11.79
CA PRO A 123 6.85 25.76 -12.18
C PRO A 123 7.46 24.87 -13.27
N ARG A 124 7.67 25.45 -14.45
CA ARG A 124 8.37 24.76 -15.55
C ARG A 124 9.83 25.19 -15.58
N GLY A 125 10.71 24.25 -15.91
CA GLY A 125 12.12 24.55 -16.14
C GLY A 125 13.01 24.53 -14.90
N ILE A 126 12.57 23.94 -13.78
CA ILE A 126 13.50 23.61 -12.69
C ILE A 126 14.52 22.62 -13.26
N HIS A 127 15.80 22.98 -13.20
CA HIS A 127 16.84 22.11 -13.70
C HIS A 127 16.91 20.86 -12.82
N TRP A 128 16.94 19.66 -13.41
CA TRP A 128 16.87 18.39 -12.67
C TRP A 128 17.93 18.28 -11.55
N SER A 129 19.09 18.92 -11.73
CA SER A 129 20.16 18.94 -10.74
C SER A 129 19.85 19.78 -9.51
N GLU A 130 19.03 20.83 -9.63
CA GLU A 130 18.56 21.64 -8.51
C GLU A 130 17.56 20.84 -7.67
N GLU A 131 16.61 20.18 -8.34
CA GLU A 131 15.65 19.31 -7.65
C GLU A 131 16.36 18.15 -6.94
N LEU A 132 17.34 17.51 -7.60
CA LEU A 132 18.14 16.45 -6.99
C LEU A 132 18.96 16.95 -5.79
N ARG A 133 19.49 18.18 -5.85
CA ARG A 133 20.21 18.82 -4.75
C ARG A 133 19.28 19.06 -3.56
N GLU A 134 18.08 19.57 -3.78
CA GLU A 134 17.09 19.81 -2.71
C GLU A 134 16.59 18.50 -2.11
N MET A 135 16.29 17.49 -2.93
CA MET A 135 15.95 16.15 -2.44
C MET A 135 17.07 15.56 -1.59
N TRP A 136 18.33 15.71 -2.00
CA TRP A 136 19.49 15.22 -1.24
C TRP A 136 19.68 15.96 0.08
N ARG A 137 19.47 17.29 0.10
CA ARG A 137 19.48 18.09 1.32
C ARG A 137 18.43 17.60 2.31
N LEU A 138 17.20 17.36 1.84
CA LEU A 138 16.11 16.86 2.67
C LEU A 138 16.32 15.41 3.13
N ALA A 139 16.90 14.55 2.28
CA ALA A 139 17.24 13.17 2.64
C ALA A 139 18.26 13.10 3.79
N ARG A 140 19.16 14.08 3.89
CA ARG A 140 20.14 14.21 4.98
C ARG A 140 19.63 15.01 6.18
N SER A 141 18.39 15.51 6.14
CA SER A 141 17.82 16.23 7.27
C SER A 141 17.64 15.30 8.47
N ARG A 142 17.91 15.83 9.67
CA ARG A 142 17.74 15.08 10.93
C ARG A 142 16.32 14.54 11.06
N SER A 143 15.31 15.30 10.63
CA SER A 143 13.90 14.92 10.70
C SER A 143 13.61 13.66 9.88
N ILE A 144 14.13 13.58 8.65
CA ILE A 144 13.92 12.41 7.79
C ILE A 144 14.74 11.22 8.27
N LEU A 145 16.01 11.41 8.63
CA LEU A 145 16.85 10.32 9.10
C LEU A 145 16.28 9.62 10.34
N LEU A 146 15.62 10.35 11.23
CA LEU A 146 14.93 9.78 12.40
C LEU A 146 13.64 9.00 12.03
N LEU A 147 13.02 9.32 10.89
CA LEU A 147 11.80 8.64 10.41
C LEU A 147 12.09 7.48 9.44
N VAL A 148 13.28 7.42 8.84
CA VAL A 148 13.69 6.35 7.91
C VAL A 148 13.45 4.94 8.49
N PRO A 149 13.80 4.62 9.75
CA PRO A 149 13.52 3.30 10.31
C PRO A 149 12.03 2.95 10.30
N LEU A 150 11.17 3.93 10.58
CA LEU A 150 9.72 3.75 10.56
C LEU A 150 9.17 3.57 9.13
N PHE A 151 9.75 4.28 8.14
CA PHE A 151 9.40 4.10 6.72
C PHE A 151 9.81 2.72 6.22
N TRP A 152 10.99 2.26 6.64
CA TRP A 152 11.48 0.91 6.33
C TRP A 152 10.58 -0.15 6.95
N TYR A 153 10.25 0.00 8.23
CA TYR A 153 9.32 -0.88 8.93
C TYR A 153 7.99 -0.98 8.19
N PHE A 154 7.38 0.16 7.85
CA PHE A 154 6.12 0.24 7.13
C PHE A 154 6.14 -0.54 5.80
N GLY A 155 7.21 -0.42 5.01
CA GLY A 155 7.34 -1.18 3.77
C GLY A 155 7.62 -2.67 4.00
N TRP A 156 8.48 -2.99 4.96
CA TRP A 156 8.91 -4.36 5.27
C TRP A 156 7.74 -5.28 5.67
N ILE A 157 6.87 -4.79 6.56
CA ILE A 157 5.77 -5.61 7.12
C ILE A 157 4.69 -5.99 6.10
N GLN A 158 4.65 -5.34 4.92
CA GLN A 158 3.58 -5.56 3.93
C GLN A 158 3.64 -6.93 3.25
N ALA A 159 4.82 -7.56 3.20
CA ALA A 159 4.99 -8.81 2.47
C ALA A 159 4.32 -10.00 3.17
N TYR A 160 4.30 -10.02 4.51
CA TYR A 160 3.87 -11.18 5.30
C TYR A 160 2.39 -11.54 5.15
N PRO A 161 1.44 -10.60 5.27
CA PRO A 161 0.01 -10.95 5.30
C PRO A 161 -0.47 -11.65 4.01
N GLY A 162 0.10 -11.28 2.86
CA GLY A 162 -0.23 -11.89 1.57
C GLY A 162 0.22 -13.34 1.47
N THR A 163 1.46 -13.63 1.89
CA THR A 163 2.01 -14.99 1.90
C THR A 163 1.31 -15.84 2.95
N TYR A 164 1.07 -15.30 4.15
CA TYR A 164 0.29 -15.97 5.19
C TYR A 164 -1.10 -16.42 4.68
N LEU A 165 -1.82 -15.52 4.01
CA LEU A 165 -3.08 -15.86 3.35
C LEU A 165 -2.91 -16.96 2.31
N ALA A 166 -1.92 -16.84 1.42
CA ALA A 166 -1.66 -17.82 0.36
C ALA A 166 -1.30 -19.21 0.89
N THR A 167 -0.58 -19.28 2.01
CA THR A 167 -0.13 -20.54 2.62
C THR A 167 -1.27 -21.28 3.31
N TYR A 168 -2.08 -20.59 4.12
CA TYR A 168 -3.04 -21.26 5.00
C TYR A 168 -4.48 -21.24 4.49
N PHE A 169 -4.89 -20.26 3.67
CA PHE A 169 -6.31 -20.05 3.37
C PHE A 169 -6.73 -20.54 1.97
N THR A 170 -7.99 -20.93 1.84
CA THR A 170 -8.61 -21.26 0.55
C THR A 170 -8.74 -20.03 -0.35
N VAL A 171 -8.91 -20.24 -1.67
CA VAL A 171 -9.05 -19.15 -2.64
C VAL A 171 -10.18 -18.21 -2.25
N ARG A 172 -11.36 -18.76 -1.90
CA ARG A 172 -12.49 -17.96 -1.45
C ARG A 172 -12.16 -17.15 -0.20
N ALA A 173 -11.57 -17.76 0.82
CA ALA A 173 -11.17 -17.08 2.06
C ALA A 173 -10.20 -15.92 1.82
N ARG A 174 -9.24 -16.06 0.90
CA ARG A 174 -8.34 -14.96 0.51
C ARG A 174 -9.07 -13.84 -0.23
N ALA A 175 -10.06 -14.17 -1.05
CA ALA A 175 -10.89 -13.17 -1.72
C ALA A 175 -11.71 -12.36 -0.69
N LEU A 176 -12.26 -13.01 0.34
CA LEU A 176 -12.85 -12.31 1.49
C LEU A 176 -11.81 -11.49 2.25
N GLY A 177 -10.59 -12.02 2.44
CA GLY A 177 -9.47 -11.28 3.01
C GLY A 177 -9.16 -10.00 2.26
N SER A 178 -9.15 -10.03 0.91
CA SER A 178 -8.97 -8.83 0.09
C SER A 178 -10.05 -7.78 0.36
N PHE A 179 -11.33 -8.17 0.30
CA PHE A 179 -12.45 -7.28 0.59
C PHE A 179 -12.40 -6.70 2.01
N MET A 180 -12.27 -7.57 3.02
CA MET A 180 -12.25 -7.14 4.41
C MET A 180 -11.02 -6.29 4.73
N SER A 181 -9.86 -6.57 4.12
CA SER A 181 -8.68 -5.73 4.27
C SER A 181 -8.89 -4.30 3.78
N ALA A 182 -9.62 -4.11 2.68
CA ALA A 182 -9.98 -2.79 2.19
C ALA A 182 -10.91 -2.05 3.17
N VAL A 183 -11.91 -2.77 3.72
CA VAL A 183 -12.86 -2.22 4.70
C VAL A 183 -12.13 -1.82 5.98
N VAL A 184 -11.38 -2.73 6.60
CA VAL A 184 -10.68 -2.44 7.87
C VAL A 184 -9.53 -1.45 7.69
N GLY A 185 -8.84 -1.46 6.55
CA GLY A 185 -7.82 -0.46 6.24
C GLY A 185 -8.38 0.95 6.09
N THR A 186 -9.59 1.06 5.51
CA THR A 186 -10.33 2.32 5.48
C THR A 186 -10.67 2.77 6.89
N LEU A 187 -11.26 1.89 7.71
CA LEU A 187 -11.60 2.21 9.10
C LEU A 187 -10.37 2.61 9.93
N ALA A 188 -9.25 1.89 9.77
CA ALA A 188 -7.99 2.20 10.43
C ALA A 188 -7.48 3.60 10.08
N THR A 189 -7.69 4.04 8.84
CA THR A 189 -7.34 5.41 8.42
C THR A 189 -8.16 6.47 9.16
N TRP A 190 -9.48 6.28 9.26
CA TRP A 190 -10.35 7.18 10.02
C TRP A 190 -10.03 7.21 11.51
N LEU A 191 -9.79 6.03 12.11
CA LEU A 191 -9.40 5.91 13.50
C LEU A 191 -8.03 6.56 13.76
N GLY A 192 -7.06 6.32 12.88
CA GLY A 192 -5.74 6.93 12.93
C GLY A 192 -5.81 8.45 12.97
N GLY A 193 -6.48 9.07 12.00
CA GLY A 193 -6.68 10.53 11.98
C GLY A 193 -7.34 11.07 13.24
N SER A 194 -8.36 10.36 13.75
CA SER A 194 -9.06 10.73 14.99
C SER A 194 -8.19 10.61 16.25
N LEU A 195 -7.09 9.85 16.21
CA LEU A 195 -6.15 9.74 17.34
C LEU A 195 -5.08 10.84 17.31
N VAL A 196 -4.70 11.36 16.14
CA VAL A 196 -3.60 12.34 16.03
C VAL A 196 -4.06 13.79 15.89
N ASP A 197 -5.21 14.03 15.24
CA ASP A 197 -5.66 15.37 14.86
C ASP A 197 -6.49 16.09 15.93
N PRO A 198 -7.50 15.48 16.59
CA PRO A 198 -8.32 16.17 17.57
C PRO A 198 -7.49 16.68 18.76
N PRO A 199 -7.83 17.85 19.33
CA PRO A 199 -7.06 18.46 20.42
C PRO A 199 -7.41 17.84 21.79
N TRP A 200 -7.47 16.52 21.89
CA TRP A 200 -7.75 15.81 23.15
C TRP A 200 -6.68 16.04 24.23
N LEU A 201 -5.47 16.45 23.82
CA LEU A 201 -4.48 17.11 24.69
C LEU A 201 -4.04 18.45 24.09
N LYS A 202 -3.84 19.44 24.98
CA LYS A 202 -3.35 20.78 24.63
C LYS A 202 -1.95 20.75 23.99
N ASN A 203 -1.09 19.82 24.37
CA ASN A 203 0.29 19.73 23.88
C ASN A 203 0.44 18.68 22.76
N ARG A 204 0.76 19.15 21.55
CA ARG A 204 0.95 18.31 20.34
C ARG A 204 2.08 17.30 20.48
N LYS A 205 3.17 17.61 21.18
CA LYS A 205 4.29 16.67 21.39
C LYS A 205 3.86 15.45 22.21
N HIS A 206 3.08 15.68 23.27
CA HIS A 206 2.56 14.59 24.10
C HIS A 206 1.58 13.71 23.33
N ARG A 207 0.70 14.30 22.51
CA ARG A 207 -0.18 13.50 21.63
C ARG A 207 0.62 12.62 20.69
N ALA A 208 1.63 13.17 20.00
CA ALA A 208 2.47 12.40 19.08
C ALA A 208 3.11 11.19 19.77
N ILE A 209 3.68 11.38 20.96
CA ILE A 209 4.33 10.31 21.73
C ILE A 209 3.31 9.27 22.20
N VAL A 210 2.16 9.70 22.73
CA VAL A 210 1.12 8.76 23.18
C VAL A 210 0.56 7.96 21.99
N THR A 211 0.26 8.61 20.87
CA THR A 211 -0.21 7.93 19.66
C THR A 211 0.84 6.94 19.15
N PHE A 212 2.12 7.31 19.15
CA PHE A 212 3.21 6.40 18.81
C PHE A 212 3.25 5.18 19.72
N ILE A 213 3.17 5.37 21.05
CA ILE A 213 3.16 4.26 22.02
C ILE A 213 1.96 3.34 21.79
N VAL A 214 0.77 3.88 21.56
CA VAL A 214 -0.43 3.08 21.27
C VAL A 214 -0.25 2.25 20.00
N ILE A 215 0.27 2.87 18.92
CA ILE A 215 0.52 2.17 17.66
C ILE A 215 1.59 1.10 17.84
N ALA A 216 2.67 1.40 18.56
CA ALA A 216 3.74 0.43 18.85
C ALA A 216 3.20 -0.76 19.63
N LEU A 217 2.46 -0.54 20.72
CA LEU A 217 1.85 -1.61 21.52
C LEU A 217 0.88 -2.46 20.70
N MET A 218 0.03 -1.83 19.86
CA MET A 218 -0.89 -2.55 18.99
C MET A 218 -0.15 -3.39 17.94
N ASN A 219 0.90 -2.85 17.31
CA ASN A 219 1.73 -3.59 16.36
C ASN A 219 2.45 -4.75 17.06
N SER A 220 3.08 -4.51 18.21
CA SER A 220 3.75 -5.55 18.99
C SER A 220 2.79 -6.67 19.38
N ALA A 221 1.59 -6.35 19.88
CA ALA A 221 0.58 -7.35 20.21
C ALA A 221 0.15 -8.17 18.98
N THR A 222 0.00 -7.52 17.82
CA THR A 222 -0.36 -8.17 16.56
C THR A 222 0.73 -9.13 16.10
N TRP A 223 2.01 -8.73 16.15
CA TRP A 223 3.11 -9.60 15.74
C TRP A 223 3.41 -10.71 16.74
N ILE A 224 3.22 -10.48 18.05
CA ILE A 224 3.25 -11.57 19.05
C ILE A 224 2.17 -12.60 18.72
N TRP A 225 0.96 -12.16 18.41
CA TRP A 225 -0.11 -13.05 17.98
C TRP A 225 0.25 -13.79 16.69
N ALA A 226 0.88 -13.12 15.72
CA ALA A 226 1.38 -13.75 14.49
C ALA A 226 2.38 -14.88 14.79
N VAL A 227 3.35 -14.65 15.67
CA VAL A 227 4.34 -15.67 16.07
C VAL A 227 3.66 -16.87 16.75
N ILE A 228 2.71 -16.63 17.66
CA ILE A 228 1.95 -17.70 18.32
C ILE A 228 1.20 -18.54 17.29
N ILE A 229 0.48 -17.91 16.36
CA ILE A 229 -0.27 -18.60 15.31
C ILE A 229 0.67 -19.37 14.38
N GLN A 230 1.82 -18.78 14.01
CA GLN A 230 2.80 -19.46 13.17
C GLN A 230 3.37 -20.70 13.85
N ASN A 231 3.65 -20.64 15.15
CA ASN A 231 4.12 -21.79 15.91
C ASN A 231 3.10 -22.95 15.86
N GLU A 232 1.81 -22.64 15.99
CA GLU A 232 0.74 -23.63 15.91
C GLU A 232 0.50 -24.17 14.49
N TYR A 233 0.62 -23.33 13.46
CA TYR A 233 0.26 -23.70 12.09
C TYR A 233 1.40 -24.31 11.29
N ARG A 234 2.67 -24.12 11.70
CA ARG A 234 3.85 -24.54 10.94
C ARG A 234 3.87 -26.02 10.61
N TYR A 235 3.49 -26.89 11.55
CA TYR A 235 3.52 -28.34 11.37
C TYR A 235 2.20 -28.92 10.82
N PRO A 236 1.02 -28.61 11.38
CA PRO A 236 -0.24 -29.16 10.85
C PRO A 236 -0.62 -28.56 9.49
N ASN A 237 -0.04 -27.42 9.10
CA ASN A 237 -0.29 -26.73 7.84
C ASN A 237 -1.80 -26.65 7.48
N PRO A 238 -2.63 -26.10 8.37
CA PRO A 238 -4.08 -26.19 8.25
C PRO A 238 -4.59 -25.44 7.03
N VAL A 239 -5.59 -26.01 6.36
CA VAL A 239 -6.33 -25.32 5.30
C VAL A 239 -7.52 -24.59 5.94
N LEU A 240 -7.43 -23.28 6.07
CA LEU A 240 -8.43 -22.44 6.69
C LEU A 240 -9.46 -21.96 5.66
N ASP A 241 -10.72 -22.17 6.00
CA ASP A 241 -11.85 -21.82 5.15
C ASP A 241 -13.01 -21.30 6.01
N TRP A 242 -13.73 -20.28 5.54
CA TRP A 242 -14.84 -19.68 6.30
C TRP A 242 -16.00 -20.64 6.54
N GLY A 243 -16.09 -21.75 5.81
CA GLY A 243 -17.07 -22.80 6.05
C GLY A 243 -16.83 -23.50 7.39
N ASN A 244 -15.59 -23.48 7.91
CA ASN A 244 -15.24 -24.00 9.22
C ASN A 244 -14.92 -22.85 10.18
N GLN A 245 -15.97 -22.30 10.79
CA GLN A 245 -15.88 -21.14 11.69
C GLN A 245 -15.00 -21.39 12.92
N ARG A 246 -14.91 -22.64 13.41
CA ARG A 246 -14.12 -22.98 14.62
C ARG A 246 -12.63 -22.69 14.46
N SER A 247 -12.08 -22.92 13.27
CA SER A 247 -10.65 -22.70 12.99
C SER A 247 -10.37 -21.40 12.21
N PHE A 248 -11.37 -20.87 11.51
CA PHE A 248 -11.19 -19.72 10.62
C PHE A 248 -10.95 -18.40 11.37
N GLY A 249 -11.79 -18.10 12.37
CA GLY A 249 -11.86 -16.77 12.98
C GLY A 249 -10.55 -16.30 13.59
N ARG A 250 -9.82 -17.21 14.26
CA ARG A 250 -8.55 -16.87 14.93
C ARG A 250 -7.45 -16.51 13.91
N GLY A 251 -7.29 -17.31 12.87
CA GLY A 251 -6.29 -17.05 11.83
C GLY A 251 -6.65 -15.85 10.95
N PHE A 252 -7.93 -15.69 10.62
CA PHE A 252 -8.41 -14.59 9.79
C PHE A 252 -8.41 -13.25 10.55
N GLY A 253 -8.73 -13.30 11.85
CA GLY A 253 -8.65 -12.15 12.75
C GLY A 253 -7.24 -11.56 12.79
N LEU A 254 -6.21 -12.40 12.93
CA LEU A 254 -4.81 -11.97 12.85
C LEU A 254 -4.55 -11.15 11.58
N TYR A 255 -4.95 -11.68 10.42
CA TYR A 255 -4.79 -10.98 9.15
C TYR A 255 -5.48 -9.61 9.12
N LEU A 256 -6.68 -9.48 9.70
CA LEU A 256 -7.37 -8.17 9.80
C LEU A 256 -6.63 -7.20 10.72
N PHE A 257 -6.12 -7.68 11.87
CA PHE A 257 -5.34 -6.86 12.80
C PHE A 257 -4.01 -6.41 12.20
N GLU A 258 -3.35 -7.24 11.39
CA GLU A 258 -2.18 -6.83 10.60
C GLU A 258 -2.50 -5.68 9.66
N ARG A 259 -3.69 -5.68 9.03
CA ARG A 259 -4.13 -4.59 8.15
C ARG A 259 -4.46 -3.30 8.90
N ILE A 260 -5.07 -3.42 10.08
CA ILE A 260 -5.32 -2.26 10.96
C ILE A 260 -4.00 -1.67 11.47
N SER A 261 -3.06 -2.53 11.86
CA SER A 261 -1.73 -2.15 12.32
C SER A 261 -0.95 -1.42 11.23
N LEU A 262 -0.94 -1.97 10.01
CA LEU A 262 -0.33 -1.34 8.84
C LEU A 262 -0.94 0.05 8.56
N GLY A 263 -2.27 0.15 8.52
CA GLY A 263 -2.95 1.42 8.29
C GLY A 263 -2.66 2.45 9.37
N SER A 264 -2.54 2.05 10.64
CA SER A 264 -2.22 2.96 11.74
C SER A 264 -0.80 3.52 11.63
N VAL A 265 0.16 2.68 11.24
CA VAL A 265 1.55 3.09 10.96
C VAL A 265 1.59 4.06 9.78
N GLU A 266 0.91 3.75 8.67
CA GLU A 266 0.80 4.63 7.49
C GLU A 266 0.31 6.03 7.91
N ASN A 267 -0.79 6.09 8.66
CA ASN A 267 -1.39 7.35 9.08
C ASN A 267 -0.46 8.18 9.97
N TYR A 268 0.20 7.54 10.94
CA TYR A 268 1.13 8.24 11.83
C TYR A 268 2.35 8.79 11.07
N ILE A 269 2.86 8.05 10.10
CA ILE A 269 3.95 8.48 9.25
C ILE A 269 3.54 9.71 8.41
N TYR A 270 2.41 9.65 7.72
CA TYR A 270 1.93 10.76 6.90
C TYR A 270 1.59 11.99 7.75
N TRP A 271 1.06 11.78 8.96
CA TRP A 271 0.88 12.85 9.93
C TRP A 271 2.21 13.49 10.32
N CYS A 272 3.26 12.71 10.63
CA CYS A 272 4.59 13.25 10.92
C CYS A 272 5.13 14.10 9.76
N ILE A 273 5.02 13.62 8.51
CA ILE A 273 5.51 14.35 7.33
C ILE A 273 4.75 15.65 7.11
N GLY A 274 3.41 15.62 7.15
CA GLY A 274 2.60 16.82 6.95
C GLY A 274 2.84 17.89 8.01
N ASN A 275 3.36 17.48 9.17
CA ASN A 275 3.67 18.34 10.30
C ASN A 275 5.14 18.82 10.34
N LEU A 276 6.00 18.29 9.46
CA LEU A 276 7.40 18.68 9.27
C LEU A 276 7.61 19.59 8.05
N SER A 277 6.64 19.67 7.15
CA SER A 277 6.73 20.48 5.93
C SER A 277 6.33 21.93 6.18
N ASP A 278 7.30 22.84 6.02
CA ASP A 278 7.06 24.30 6.09
C ASP A 278 6.57 24.87 4.75
N SER A 279 6.73 24.12 3.65
CA SER A 279 6.28 24.50 2.31
C SER A 279 5.62 23.32 1.56
N PRO A 280 4.72 23.58 0.59
CA PRO A 280 4.14 22.52 -0.24
C PRO A 280 5.19 21.73 -1.04
N GLY A 281 6.26 22.39 -1.49
CA GLY A 281 7.36 21.74 -2.21
C GLY A 281 8.11 20.76 -1.31
N ASP A 282 8.38 21.13 -0.06
CA ASP A 282 9.02 20.22 0.89
C ASP A 282 8.11 19.06 1.28
N GLN A 283 6.80 19.29 1.39
CA GLN A 283 5.83 18.22 1.63
C GLN A 283 5.86 17.16 0.52
N ILE A 284 5.90 17.59 -0.75
CA ILE A 284 6.00 16.70 -1.92
C ILE A 284 7.31 15.92 -1.87
N ARG A 285 8.43 16.59 -1.58
CA ARG A 285 9.75 15.94 -1.49
C ARG A 285 9.84 14.95 -0.34
N TYR A 286 9.31 15.28 0.84
CA TYR A 286 9.26 14.37 1.98
C TYR A 286 8.39 13.15 1.70
N SER A 287 7.21 13.34 1.09
CA SER A 287 6.35 12.22 0.67
C SER A 287 7.04 11.33 -0.37
N SER A 288 7.79 11.92 -1.30
CA SER A 288 8.57 11.21 -2.32
C SER A 288 9.71 10.40 -1.71
N LEU A 289 10.44 10.98 -0.75
CA LEU A 289 11.51 10.29 -0.01
C LEU A 289 10.95 9.11 0.79
N LEU A 290 9.82 9.30 1.49
CA LEU A 290 9.10 8.21 2.15
C LEU A 290 8.79 7.09 1.17
N ARG A 291 8.18 7.42 0.03
CA ARG A 291 7.71 6.41 -0.93
C ARG A 291 8.87 5.63 -1.51
N GLY A 292 10.01 6.28 -1.74
CA GLY A 292 11.24 5.63 -2.17
C GLY A 292 11.76 4.62 -1.15
N VAL A 293 11.88 5.01 0.12
CA VAL A 293 12.35 4.12 1.21
C VAL A 293 11.37 2.97 1.45
N GLU A 294 10.07 3.27 1.53
CA GLU A 294 9.00 2.27 1.65
C GLU A 294 9.09 1.24 0.52
N THR A 295 9.17 1.69 -0.74
CA THR A 295 9.20 0.80 -1.91
C THR A 295 10.44 -0.09 -1.89
N ALA A 296 11.59 0.43 -1.46
CA ALA A 296 12.80 -0.38 -1.28
C ALA A 296 12.59 -1.46 -0.21
N ALA A 297 12.00 -1.11 0.93
CA ALA A 297 11.70 -2.08 2.00
C ALA A 297 10.68 -3.13 1.56
N VAL A 298 9.64 -2.75 0.82
CA VAL A 298 8.67 -3.67 0.20
C VAL A 298 9.38 -4.65 -0.73
N ALA A 299 10.26 -4.16 -1.61
CA ALA A 299 11.01 -5.00 -2.53
C ALA A 299 11.88 -6.03 -1.81
N VAL A 300 12.59 -5.62 -0.76
CA VAL A 300 13.40 -6.53 0.06
C VAL A 300 12.51 -7.52 0.82
N GLY A 301 11.44 -7.07 1.45
CA GLY A 301 10.51 -7.92 2.22
C GLY A 301 9.88 -9.02 1.36
N PHE A 302 9.40 -8.68 0.16
CA PHE A 302 8.90 -9.67 -0.80
C PHE A 302 10.01 -10.56 -1.36
N GLY A 303 11.23 -10.03 -1.54
CA GLY A 303 12.40 -10.81 -1.94
C GLY A 303 12.75 -11.91 -0.93
N VAL A 304 12.74 -11.58 0.37
CA VAL A 304 12.97 -12.55 1.46
C VAL A 304 11.90 -13.65 1.49
N GLN A 305 10.65 -13.31 1.15
CA GLN A 305 9.55 -14.28 1.11
C GLN A 305 9.44 -15.07 -0.19
N ALA A 306 10.14 -14.66 -1.25
CA ALA A 306 10.24 -15.45 -2.48
C ALA A 306 11.17 -16.66 -2.31
N VAL A 307 12.12 -16.59 -1.37
CA VAL A 307 12.95 -17.71 -0.92
C VAL A 307 12.13 -18.54 0.09
N PRO A 308 12.35 -19.87 0.26
CA PRO A 308 11.64 -20.72 1.23
C PRO A 308 11.98 -20.39 2.70
N THR A 309 11.82 -19.13 3.08
CA THR A 309 11.95 -18.61 4.44
C THR A 309 10.75 -19.05 5.25
N ALA A 310 10.99 -19.60 6.45
CA ALA A 310 9.90 -19.99 7.34
C ALA A 310 9.10 -18.75 7.76
N LEU A 311 7.78 -18.77 7.60
CA LEU A 311 6.90 -17.65 7.95
C LEU A 311 7.03 -17.21 9.41
N ILE A 312 7.30 -18.14 10.33
CA ILE A 312 7.59 -17.79 11.73
C ILE A 312 8.81 -16.88 11.86
N ALA A 313 9.86 -17.09 11.06
CA ALA A 313 11.05 -16.23 11.09
C ALA A 313 10.71 -14.82 10.59
N THR A 314 9.93 -14.70 9.52
CA THR A 314 9.45 -13.40 9.04
C THR A 314 8.57 -12.70 10.06
N ALA A 315 7.63 -13.40 10.71
CA ALA A 315 6.81 -12.84 11.78
C ALA A 315 7.66 -12.37 12.98
N SER A 316 8.68 -13.14 13.37
CA SER A 316 9.60 -12.76 14.44
C SER A 316 10.46 -11.54 14.08
N ILE A 317 10.90 -11.42 12.83
CA ILE A 317 11.61 -10.22 12.35
C ILE A 317 10.69 -9.01 12.38
N ASN A 318 9.44 -9.15 11.94
CA ASN A 318 8.45 -8.08 11.97
C ASN A 318 8.13 -7.60 13.40
N PHE A 319 8.23 -8.50 14.39
CA PHE A 319 8.12 -8.13 15.81
C PHE A 319 9.37 -7.41 16.33
N GLY A 320 10.55 -7.84 15.90
CA GLY A 320 11.83 -7.31 16.39
C GLY A 320 12.24 -5.96 15.80
N LEU A 321 11.71 -5.60 14.62
CA LEU A 321 11.86 -4.28 13.99
C LEU A 321 10.89 -3.27 14.59
#